data_AF-A0A7C7XZD2-F1
#
_entry.id   AF-A0A7C7XZD2-F1
#
_cell.length_a   1.000
_cell.length_b   1.000
_cell.length_c   1.000
_cell.angle_alpha   90.00
_cell.angle_beta   90.00
_cell.angle_gamma   90.00
#
_symmetry.space_group_name_H-M   'P 1'
#
loop_
_entity.id
_entity.type
_entity.pdbx_description
1 polymer ?
#
loop_
_entity_poly.entity_id
_entity_poly.type
_entity_poly.pdbx_seq_one_letter_code
_entity_poly.pdbx_strand_id
1 'polypeptide(L)' 'MGTGHLQRIVFNERTEEIRRELMLTELKRRVWEVREGPDGFLYILTDEEDDGALLRIEPVN' A
#
# COMPACT_ATOMS: atom_id res chain seq x y z
N MET A 1 8.13 16.20 -4.76
CA MET A 1 7.73 15.49 -3.53
C MET A 1 6.75 14.42 -3.96
N GLY A 2 7.22 13.19 -4.22
CA GLY A 2 6.35 12.13 -4.75
C GLY A 2 5.26 11.82 -3.74
N THR A 3 4.00 11.93 -4.15
CA THR A 3 2.85 11.58 -3.33
C THR A 3 2.51 10.12 -3.60
N GLY A 4 2.44 9.29 -2.56
CA GLY A 4 2.10 7.87 -2.68
C GLY A 4 2.97 6.97 -1.79
N HIS A 5 2.36 6.41 -0.76
CA HIS A 5 2.95 5.41 0.13
C HIS A 5 1.83 4.55 0.72
N LEU A 6 2.14 3.31 1.08
CA LEU A 6 1.19 2.45 1.79
C LEU A 6 1.39 2.64 3.30
N GLN A 7 0.31 2.65 4.07
CA GLN A 7 0.38 2.67 5.53
C GLN A 7 -0.29 1.43 6.11
N ARG A 8 0.46 0.67 6.92
CA ARG A 8 -0.13 -0.35 7.79
C ARG A 8 -0.42 0.28 9.15
N ILE A 9 -1.69 0.40 9.49
CA ILE A 9 -2.16 0.90 10.78
C ILE A 9 -2.78 -0.26 11.55
N VAL A 10 -2.33 -0.48 12.78
CA VAL A 10 -2.89 -1.48 13.69
C VAL A 10 -3.72 -0.77 14.73
N PHE A 11 -4.95 -1.21 14.91
CA PHE A 11 -5.87 -0.72 15.92
C PHE A 11 -6.06 -1.76 17.03
N ASN A 12 -6.29 -1.31 18.26
CA ASN A 12 -6.76 -2.16 19.34
C ASN A 12 -8.29 -2.35 19.28
N GLU A 13 -8.85 -3.12 20.23
CA GLU A 13 -10.30 -3.38 20.33
C GLU A 13 -11.14 -2.12 20.56
N ARG A 14 -10.52 -1.03 21.02
CA ARG A 14 -11.15 0.28 21.25
C ARG A 14 -11.02 1.21 20.04
N THR A 15 -10.52 0.70 18.89
CA THR A 15 -10.25 1.47 17.66
C THR A 15 -9.18 2.56 17.87
N GLU A 16 -8.31 2.39 18.86
CA GLU A 16 -7.16 3.29 19.07
C GLU A 16 -5.97 2.78 18.26
N GLU A 17 -5.27 3.67 17.57
CA GLU A 17 -4.05 3.33 16.83
C GLU A 17 -2.95 2.93 17.81
N ILE A 18 -2.39 1.73 17.63
CA ILE A 18 -1.28 1.22 18.46
C ILE A 18 0.03 1.08 17.67
N ARG A 19 -0.03 1.06 16.33
CA ARG A 19 1.15 1.01 15.47
C ARG A 19 0.84 1.58 14.09
N ARG A 20 1.83 2.27 13.52
CA ARG A 20 1.84 2.74 12.12
C ARG A 20 3.18 2.42 11.48
N GLU A 21 3.12 1.92 10.25
CA GLU A 21 4.29 1.64 9.44
C GLU A 21 4.12 2.22 8.04
N LEU A 22 5.11 3.00 7.61
CA LEU A 22 5.20 3.53 6.26
C LEU A 22 5.89 2.48 5.38
N MET A 23 5.26 2.13 4.26
CA MET A 23 5.77 1.19 3.29
C MET A 23 5.80 1.85 1.91
N LEU A 24 6.71 1.37 1.05
CA LEU A 24 6.82 1.83 -0.35
C LEU A 24 7.11 3.34 -0.48
N THR A 25 7.80 3.94 0.50
CA THR A 25 8.10 5.39 0.49
C THR A 25 8.98 5.81 -0.69
N GLU A 26 9.77 4.89 -1.23
CA GLU A 26 10.64 5.12 -2.40
C GLU A 26 9.96 4.79 -3.74
N LEU A 27 8.71 4.31 -3.74
CA LEU A 27 8.01 3.95 -4.97
C LEU A 27 7.85 5.16 -5.89
N LYS A 28 7.68 6.38 -5.34
CA LYS A 28 7.59 7.66 -6.07
C LYS A 28 6.53 7.71 -7.18
N ARG A 29 5.58 6.77 -7.16
CA ARG A 29 4.40 6.71 -8.03
C ARG A 29 3.15 7.06 -7.24
N ARG A 30 2.18 7.69 -7.89
CA ARG A 30 0.85 7.93 -7.29
C ARG A 30 0.13 6.59 -7.13
N VAL A 31 -0.36 6.31 -5.92
CA VAL A 31 -1.23 5.15 -5.66
C VAL A 31 -2.67 5.54 -6.00
N TRP A 32 -3.27 4.83 -6.95
CA TRP A 32 -4.68 5.00 -7.35
C TRP A 32 -5.60 4.17 -6.48
N GLU A 33 -5.28 2.89 -6.30
CA GLU A 33 -6.11 1.93 -5.60
C GLU A 33 -5.24 0.91 -4.86
N VAL A 34 -5.74 0.45 -3.72
CA VAL A 34 -5.19 -0.69 -2.98
C VAL A 34 -6.33 -1.68 -2.76
N ARG A 35 -6.12 -2.95 -3.12
CA ARG A 35 -7.11 -4.01 -2.97
C ARG A 35 -6.47 -5.26 -2.36
N GLU A 36 -7.16 -5.90 -1.43
CA GLU A 36 -6.80 -7.24 -0.97
C GLU A 36 -7.36 -8.28 -1.93
N GLY A 37 -6.50 -9.17 -2.43
CA GLY A 37 -6.89 -10.28 -3.28
C GLY A 37 -7.49 -11.45 -2.50
N PRO A 38 -8.18 -12.39 -3.17
CA PRO A 38 -8.69 -13.61 -2.53
C PRO A 38 -7.57 -14.55 -2.05
N ASP A 39 -6.33 -14.29 -2.45
CA ASP A 39 -5.09 -14.94 -2.00
C ASP A 39 -4.50 -14.31 -0.72
N GLY A 40 -5.09 -13.24 -0.20
CA GLY A 40 -4.61 -12.52 0.97
C GLY A 40 -3.43 -11.57 0.70
N PHE A 41 -3.08 -11.32 -0.56
CA PHE A 41 -2.05 -10.35 -0.93
C PHE A 41 -2.64 -8.97 -1.23
N LEU A 42 -1.80 -7.94 -1.14
CA LEU A 42 -2.20 -6.59 -1.50
C LEU A 42 -1.81 -6.27 -2.94
N TYR A 43 -2.76 -5.73 -3.68
CA TYR A 43 -2.61 -5.29 -5.06
C TYR A 43 -2.70 -3.76 -5.09
N ILE A 44 -1.67 -3.12 -5.65
CA ILE A 44 -1.57 -1.66 -5.72
C ILE A 44 -1.57 -1.24 -7.18
N LEU A 45 -2.56 -0.44 -7.56
CA LEU A 45 -2.59 0.19 -8.88
C LEU A 45 -1.90 1.55 -8.79
N THR A 46 -0.88 1.75 -9.62
CA THR A 46 -0.23 3.06 -9.75
C THR A 46 -0.75 3.78 -10.98
N ASP A 47 -0.88 5.10 -10.85
CA ASP A 47 -1.37 5.98 -11.92
C ASP A 47 -0.21 6.82 -12.45
N GLU A 48 0.16 6.55 -13.70
CA GLU A 48 1.01 7.39 -14.54
C GLU A 48 0.46 7.32 -15.97
N GLU A 49 0.44 8.46 -16.69
CA GLU A 49 -0.22 8.60 -18.00
C GLU A 49 0.24 7.55 -19.03
N ASP A 50 1.50 7.13 -18.99
CA ASP A 50 2.10 6.18 -19.92
C ASP A 50 2.70 4.91 -19.27
N ASP A 51 2.78 4.85 -17.92
CA ASP A 51 3.49 3.77 -17.19
C ASP A 51 2.78 3.38 -15.88
N GLY A 52 1.46 3.23 -15.95
CA GLY A 52 0.68 2.62 -14.87
C GLY A 52 1.11 1.17 -14.63
N ALA A 53 1.25 0.79 -13.35
CA ALA A 53 1.68 -0.55 -12.96
C ALA A 53 0.71 -1.17 -11.95
N LEU A 54 0.54 -2.49 -12.04
CA LEU A 54 -0.10 -3.29 -11.00
C LEU A 54 0.98 -4.00 -10.20
N LEU A 55 1.16 -3.60 -8.95
CA LEU A 55 2.12 -4.22 -8.03
C LEU A 55 1.39 -5.23 -7.15
N ARG A 56 1.98 -6.42 -6.97
CA ARG A 56 1.56 -7.40 -5.97
C ARG A 56 2.53 -7.38 -4.80
N ILE A 57 2.04 -7.14 -3.59
CA ILE A 57 2.81 -7.14 -2.36
C ILE A 57 2.55 -8.45 -1.62
N GLU A 58 3.60 -9.24 -1.47
CA GLU A 58 3.60 -10.51 -0.72
C GLU A 58 4.53 -10.41 0.51
N PRO A 59 4.29 -11.22 1.55
CA PRO A 59 5.20 -11.31 2.69
C PRO A 59 6.59 -11.77 2.26
N VAL A 60 7.63 -11.22 2.89
CA VAL A 60 8.99 -11.72 2.76
C VAL A 60 9.14 -12.91 3.71
N ASN A 61 9.61 -14.06 3.21
CA ASN A 61 9.89 -15.26 4.02
C ASN A 61 11.07 -15.04 4.98
#